data_AF-A0A963LPZ0-F1
#
_entry.id   AF-A0A963LPZ0-F1
#
_cell.length_a   1.000
_cell.length_b   1.000
_cell.length_c   1.000
_cell.angle_alpha   90.00
_cell.angle_beta   90.00
_cell.angle_gamma   90.00
#
_symmetry.space_group_name_H-M   'P 1'
#
loop_
_entity.id
_entity.type
_entity.pdbx_description
1 polymer ?
#
loop_
_entity_poly.entity_id
_entity_poly.type
_entity_poly.pdbx_seq_one_letter_code
_entity_poly.pdbx_strand_id
1 'polypeptide(L)'
;MSDQKYRLVTRSDFDGLVCAILLNEIGLIDDIKFVHPKDMQDGKVAITGRDITTNLPYVPGAHLVFDHHASETVRNTGERPKNYIIYPGAPSAARVVYECYGGKSRFPDSFDDMMIAVDKSDAAEFSIEEILEPKGWVLLNYLMDSRTGLGRFREFRISNYQLMLDLINYVRNHTIDEVLALPDMVERVTLYFEHADKAKEQLQRCTTVHGNLA
;
A
#
# COMPACT_ATOMS: atom_id res chain seq x y z
N MET A 1 18.21 17.66 15.99
CA MET A 1 17.83 16.51 15.13
C MET A 1 18.12 16.96 13.71
N SER A 2 18.76 16.14 12.86
CA SER A 2 19.14 16.64 11.53
C SER A 2 17.89 17.01 10.73
N ASP A 3 17.87 18.20 10.13
CA ASP A 3 16.81 18.68 9.22
C ASP A 3 16.72 17.89 7.91
N GLN A 4 17.51 16.81 7.76
CA GLN A 4 17.56 16.00 6.57
C GLN A 4 16.25 15.23 6.39
N LYS A 5 15.54 15.55 5.30
CA LYS A 5 14.38 14.81 4.81
C LYS A 5 14.79 13.86 3.68
N TYR A 6 13.96 12.86 3.45
CA TYR A 6 14.15 11.81 2.45
C TYR A 6 13.00 11.78 1.44
N ARG A 7 13.25 11.16 0.29
CA ARG A 7 12.19 10.79 -0.65
C ARG A 7 11.75 9.36 -0.37
N LEU A 8 10.45 9.13 -0.25
CA LEU A 8 9.89 7.78 -0.21
C LEU A 8 9.73 7.24 -1.63
N VAL A 9 10.21 6.02 -1.88
CA VAL A 9 9.92 5.26 -3.09
C VAL A 9 9.18 3.99 -2.68
N THR A 10 7.94 3.83 -3.13
CA THR A 10 7.08 2.73 -2.68
C THR A 10 6.09 2.30 -3.78
N ARG A 11 5.27 1.30 -3.52
CA ARG A 11 4.21 0.85 -4.43
C ARG A 11 2.97 1.74 -4.34
N SER A 12 2.21 1.83 -5.43
CA SER A 12 0.92 2.51 -5.45
C SER A 12 -0.20 1.58 -4.97
N ASP A 13 -0.11 1.10 -3.74
CA ASP A 13 -1.11 0.26 -3.08
C ASP A 13 -1.32 0.70 -1.62
N PHE A 14 -2.18 0.00 -0.89
CA PHE A 14 -2.55 0.39 0.47
C PHE A 14 -1.36 0.34 1.43
N ASP A 15 -0.49 -0.65 1.32
CA ASP A 15 0.74 -0.73 2.13
C ASP A 15 1.69 0.44 1.88
N GLY A 16 1.90 0.80 0.60
CA GLY A 16 2.66 1.99 0.24
C GLY A 16 2.04 3.30 0.75
N LEU A 17 0.70 3.42 0.72
CA LEU A 17 -0.03 4.56 1.28
C LEU A 17 0.22 4.69 2.79
N VAL A 18 0.08 3.59 3.54
CA VAL A 18 0.28 3.62 5.00
C VAL A 18 1.74 3.89 5.35
N CYS A 19 2.70 3.32 4.63
CA CYS A 19 4.12 3.67 4.76
C CYS A 19 4.34 5.18 4.61
N ALA A 20 3.72 5.81 3.61
CA ALA A 20 3.82 7.24 3.40
C ALA A 20 3.24 8.05 4.56
N ILE A 21 2.07 7.65 5.08
CA ILE A 21 1.43 8.30 6.24
C ILE A 21 2.34 8.23 7.47
N LEU A 22 2.86 7.06 7.80
CA LEU A 22 3.73 6.84 8.96
C LEU A 22 5.02 7.69 8.87
N LEU A 23 5.69 7.66 7.72
CA LEU A 23 6.94 8.41 7.53
C LEU A 23 6.70 9.92 7.47
N ASN A 24 5.54 10.36 6.98
CA ASN A 24 5.17 11.77 6.99
C ASN A 24 4.83 12.27 8.40
N GLU A 25 4.15 11.44 9.22
CA GLU A 25 3.77 11.75 10.60
C GLU A 25 4.98 12.07 11.48
N ILE A 26 6.05 11.28 11.35
CA ILE A 26 7.31 11.54 12.07
C ILE A 26 8.19 12.59 11.40
N GLY A 27 7.74 13.17 10.28
CA GLY A 27 8.46 14.17 9.51
C GLY A 27 9.76 13.65 8.91
N LEU A 28 9.81 12.41 8.40
CA LEU A 28 11.03 11.87 7.80
C LEU A 28 11.13 12.14 6.30
N ILE A 29 10.00 12.32 5.61
CA ILE A 29 9.93 12.45 4.16
C ILE A 29 9.39 13.80 3.70
N ASP A 30 9.85 14.26 2.53
CA ASP A 30 9.40 15.49 1.86
C ASP A 30 8.96 15.30 0.41
N ASP A 31 9.18 14.10 -0.15
CA ASP A 31 8.84 13.72 -1.52
C ASP A 31 8.44 12.25 -1.56
N ILE A 32 7.58 11.89 -2.51
CA ILE A 32 7.05 10.53 -2.66
C ILE A 32 7.01 10.19 -4.14
N LYS A 33 7.49 8.99 -4.47
CA LYS A 33 7.42 8.42 -5.81
C LYS A 33 6.85 7.00 -5.74
N PHE A 34 5.71 6.82 -6.37
CA PHE A 34 5.13 5.49 -6.56
C PHE A 34 5.73 4.79 -7.79
N VAL A 35 6.13 3.53 -7.64
CA VAL A 35 6.76 2.71 -8.70
C VAL A 35 6.26 1.27 -8.66
N HIS A 36 6.41 0.55 -9.78
CA HIS A 36 6.15 -0.87 -9.83
C HIS A 36 7.41 -1.68 -9.45
N PRO A 37 7.31 -2.81 -8.72
CA PRO A 37 8.47 -3.63 -8.34
C PRO A 37 9.36 -4.04 -9.52
N LYS A 38 8.75 -4.31 -10.67
CA LYS A 38 9.47 -4.61 -11.91
C LYS A 38 10.39 -3.46 -12.36
N ASP A 39 9.97 -2.21 -12.23
CA ASP A 39 10.78 -1.08 -12.66
C ASP A 39 12.00 -0.87 -11.75
N MET A 40 11.90 -1.26 -10.47
CA MET A 40 13.03 -1.35 -9.55
C MET A 40 14.01 -2.44 -9.99
N GLN A 41 13.51 -3.65 -10.27
CA GLN A 41 14.34 -4.78 -10.72
C GLN A 41 15.02 -4.52 -12.07
N ASP A 42 14.32 -3.86 -12.99
CA ASP A 42 14.83 -3.50 -14.31
C ASP A 42 15.79 -2.28 -14.25
N GLY A 43 16.03 -1.69 -13.07
CA GLY A 43 16.93 -0.54 -12.89
C GLY A 43 16.44 0.77 -13.51
N LYS A 44 15.14 0.90 -13.77
CA LYS A 44 14.52 2.09 -14.40
C LYS A 44 14.27 3.22 -13.41
N VAL A 45 14.34 2.92 -12.12
CA VAL A 45 14.14 3.88 -11.04
C VAL A 45 15.50 4.29 -10.49
N ALA A 46 15.86 5.56 -10.63
CA ALA A 46 17.07 6.11 -10.02
C ALA A 46 16.90 6.21 -8.50
N ILE A 47 17.69 5.40 -7.78
CA ILE A 47 17.76 5.36 -6.32
C ILE A 47 19.10 5.93 -5.85
N THR A 48 19.06 6.71 -4.78
CA THR A 48 20.18 7.47 -4.20
C THR A 48 20.13 7.39 -2.67
N GLY A 49 21.19 7.88 -2.00
CA GLY A 49 21.25 7.95 -0.53
C GLY A 49 20.23 8.91 0.10
N ARG A 50 19.38 9.59 -0.69
CA ARG A 50 18.22 10.37 -0.21
C ARG A 50 16.93 9.52 -0.15
N ASP A 51 16.96 8.29 -0.62
CA ASP A 51 15.75 7.48 -0.80
C ASP A 51 15.52 6.50 0.35
N ILE A 52 14.29 6.46 0.84
CA ILE A 52 13.77 5.37 1.66
C ILE A 52 12.87 4.53 0.75
N THR A 53 13.09 3.22 0.70
CA THR A 53 12.21 2.31 -0.06
C THR A 53 11.37 1.47 0.87
N THR A 54 10.08 1.27 0.55
CA THR A 54 9.21 0.35 1.29
C THR A 54 8.47 -0.58 0.33
N ASN A 55 8.30 -1.85 0.71
CA ASN A 55 7.59 -2.86 -0.09
C ASN A 55 8.11 -2.94 -1.55
N LEU A 56 9.43 -2.89 -1.72
CA LEU A 56 10.07 -2.95 -3.02
C LEU A 56 11.35 -3.79 -2.93
N PRO A 57 11.77 -4.43 -4.04
CA PRO A 57 13.02 -5.18 -4.09
C PRO A 57 14.21 -4.37 -3.60
N TYR A 58 15.12 -5.02 -2.86
CA TYR A 58 16.26 -4.35 -2.24
C TYR A 58 17.15 -3.62 -3.25
N VAL A 59 17.56 -2.39 -2.93
CA VAL A 59 18.54 -1.60 -3.70
C VAL A 59 19.60 -1.02 -2.75
N PRO A 60 20.90 -1.35 -2.92
CA PRO A 60 21.97 -0.91 -2.02
C PRO A 60 22.13 0.60 -1.86
N GLY A 61 21.79 1.38 -2.90
CA GLY A 61 21.97 2.83 -2.94
C GLY A 61 21.00 3.62 -2.05
N ALA A 62 19.95 3.00 -1.53
CA ALA A 62 18.96 3.65 -0.68
C ALA A 62 19.50 3.99 0.71
N HIS A 63 18.97 5.04 1.33
CA HIS A 63 19.22 5.37 2.73
C HIS A 63 18.76 4.27 3.68
N LEU A 64 17.49 3.83 3.53
CA LEU A 64 16.87 2.73 4.25
C LEU A 64 15.96 1.95 3.31
N VAL A 65 15.87 0.65 3.51
CA VAL A 65 14.98 -0.25 2.77
C VAL A 65 14.17 -1.06 3.78
N PHE A 66 12.85 -0.90 3.75
CA PHE A 66 11.91 -1.64 4.59
C PHE A 66 11.17 -2.70 3.78
N ASP A 67 11.18 -3.94 4.26
CA ASP A 67 10.60 -5.07 3.57
C ASP A 67 10.13 -6.16 4.53
N HIS A 68 9.28 -7.04 4.04
CA HIS A 68 8.73 -8.18 4.76
C HIS A 68 8.60 -9.44 3.87
N HIS A 69 8.99 -9.38 2.59
CA HIS A 69 8.87 -10.54 1.71
C HIS A 69 9.96 -11.57 2.03
N ALA A 70 9.56 -12.79 2.42
CA ALA A 70 10.49 -13.91 2.58
C ALA A 70 11.33 -14.18 1.32
N SER A 71 10.76 -13.95 0.13
CA SER A 71 11.45 -14.12 -1.16
C SER A 71 12.69 -13.23 -1.29
N GLU A 72 12.72 -12.06 -0.67
CA GLU A 72 13.86 -11.15 -0.74
C GLU A 72 15.03 -11.62 0.15
N THR A 73 14.75 -12.39 1.21
CA THR A 73 15.82 -13.03 2.00
C THR A 73 16.53 -14.15 1.26
N VAL A 74 15.84 -14.77 0.29
CA VAL A 74 16.42 -15.78 -0.60
C VAL A 74 17.18 -15.11 -1.75
N ARG A 75 16.66 -14.00 -2.28
CA ARG A 75 17.28 -13.26 -3.39
C ARG A 75 18.57 -12.55 -2.96
N ASN A 76 18.56 -11.90 -1.80
CA ASN A 76 19.68 -11.11 -1.30
C ASN A 76 20.50 -11.92 -0.30
N THR A 77 21.38 -12.80 -0.82
CA THR A 77 22.25 -13.64 0.00
C THR A 77 23.48 -12.89 0.53
N GLY A 78 24.01 -13.33 1.68
CA GLY A 78 25.22 -12.75 2.29
C GLY A 78 24.95 -12.02 3.61
N GLU A 79 25.93 -11.25 4.07
CA GLU A 79 25.77 -10.39 5.25
C GLU A 79 24.75 -9.30 4.93
N ARG A 80 23.71 -9.19 5.76
CA ARG A 80 22.65 -8.20 5.55
C ARG A 80 23.19 -6.79 5.75
N PRO A 81 23.06 -5.90 4.76
CA PRO A 81 23.45 -4.51 4.91
C PRO A 81 22.65 -3.82 6.02
N LYS A 82 23.28 -2.90 6.75
CA LYS A 82 22.64 -2.19 7.88
C LYS A 82 21.44 -1.34 7.47
N ASN A 83 21.40 -0.88 6.22
CA ASN A 83 20.27 -0.13 5.69
C ASN A 83 19.08 -1.01 5.29
N TYR A 84 19.22 -2.35 5.35
CA TYR A 84 18.17 -3.27 4.96
C TYR A 84 17.41 -3.82 6.16
N ILE A 85 16.24 -3.24 6.42
CA ILE A 85 15.36 -3.55 7.53
C ILE A 85 14.25 -4.47 7.02
N ILE A 86 14.51 -5.78 7.11
CA ILE A 86 13.58 -6.82 6.64
C ILE A 86 13.11 -7.73 7.77
N TYR A 87 11.79 -7.91 7.86
CA TYR A 87 11.16 -8.86 8.78
C TYR A 87 10.19 -9.78 8.04
N PRO A 88 10.63 -10.98 7.60
CA PRO A 88 9.84 -11.88 6.76
C PRO A 88 8.51 -12.38 7.35
N GLY A 89 8.34 -12.24 8.66
CA GLY A 89 7.11 -12.63 9.37
C GLY A 89 6.17 -11.47 9.65
N ALA A 90 6.53 -10.25 9.24
CA ALA A 90 5.62 -9.11 9.36
C ALA A 90 4.53 -9.18 8.29
N PRO A 91 3.27 -8.86 8.64
CA PRO A 91 2.14 -8.93 7.71
C PRO A 91 2.19 -7.89 6.59
N SER A 92 2.91 -6.76 6.77
CA SER A 92 3.03 -5.67 5.81
C SER A 92 4.37 -4.94 5.96
N ALA A 93 4.81 -4.17 4.95
CA ALA A 93 5.97 -3.28 5.12
C ALA A 93 5.63 -2.08 6.03
N ALA A 94 4.38 -1.62 6.05
CA ALA A 94 3.89 -0.61 6.98
C ALA A 94 4.08 -1.06 8.43
N ARG A 95 3.81 -2.33 8.76
CA ARG A 95 4.09 -2.88 10.09
C ARG A 95 5.58 -2.80 10.42
N VAL A 96 6.44 -3.14 9.47
CA VAL A 96 7.89 -3.04 9.65
C VAL A 96 8.34 -1.60 9.93
N VAL A 97 7.80 -0.62 9.20
CA VAL A 97 8.05 0.81 9.45
C VAL A 97 7.53 1.20 10.84
N TYR A 98 6.30 0.83 11.17
CA TYR A 98 5.63 1.17 12.43
C TYR A 98 6.44 0.69 13.64
N GLU A 99 6.83 -0.58 13.67
CA GLU A 99 7.62 -1.15 14.77
C GLU A 99 9.04 -0.55 14.82
N CYS A 100 9.67 -0.33 13.66
CA CYS A 100 11.03 0.24 13.60
C CYS A 100 11.11 1.63 14.26
N TYR A 101 10.04 2.42 14.20
CA TYR A 101 9.99 3.75 14.79
C TYR A 101 9.30 3.82 16.15
N GLY A 102 9.06 2.67 16.81
CA GLY A 102 8.61 2.61 18.20
C GLY A 102 7.11 2.33 18.38
N GLY A 103 6.40 2.03 17.30
CA GLY A 103 5.00 1.60 17.31
C GLY A 103 4.09 2.50 18.14
N LYS A 104 3.30 1.92 19.06
CA LYS A 104 2.35 2.64 19.92
C LYS A 104 2.98 3.74 20.79
N SER A 105 4.29 3.68 21.05
CA SER A 105 4.97 4.76 21.80
C SER A 105 5.22 6.01 20.96
N ARG A 106 5.08 5.92 19.63
CA ARG A 106 5.40 6.98 18.67
C ARG A 106 4.21 7.45 17.85
N PHE A 107 3.36 6.53 17.42
CA PHE A 107 2.21 6.81 16.55
C PHE A 107 0.93 6.95 17.36
N PRO A 108 -0.01 7.82 16.93
CA PRO A 108 -1.24 8.06 17.67
C PRO A 108 -2.18 6.84 17.62
N ASP A 109 -3.01 6.69 18.65
CA ASP A 109 -4.02 5.62 18.72
C ASP A 109 -5.03 5.67 17.56
N SER A 110 -5.22 6.85 16.95
CA SER A 110 -6.07 7.00 15.76
C SER A 110 -5.57 6.21 14.54
N PHE A 111 -4.33 5.72 14.55
CA PHE A 111 -3.79 4.89 13.47
C PHE A 111 -4.02 3.39 13.68
N ASP A 112 -4.53 2.96 14.84
CA ASP A 112 -4.68 1.53 15.17
C ASP A 112 -5.54 0.80 14.12
N ASP A 113 -6.71 1.32 13.77
CA ASP A 113 -7.61 0.69 12.78
C ASP A 113 -6.98 0.61 11.38
N MET A 114 -6.25 1.66 10.98
CA MET A 114 -5.50 1.67 9.72
C MET A 114 -4.40 0.60 9.72
N MET A 115 -3.67 0.48 10.82
CA MET A 115 -2.60 -0.51 10.97
C MET A 115 -3.13 -1.95 11.00
N ILE A 116 -4.30 -2.20 11.61
CA ILE A 116 -4.97 -3.50 11.54
C ILE A 116 -5.39 -3.80 10.10
N ALA A 117 -5.94 -2.81 9.41
CA ALA A 117 -6.44 -3.00 8.05
C ALA A 117 -5.32 -3.25 7.03
N VAL A 118 -4.19 -2.56 7.11
CA VAL A 118 -3.07 -2.77 6.17
C VAL A 118 -2.45 -4.15 6.35
N ASP A 119 -2.29 -4.61 7.60
CA ASP A 119 -1.76 -5.93 7.91
C ASP A 119 -2.65 -7.04 7.34
N LYS A 120 -3.96 -6.91 7.57
CA LYS A 120 -4.96 -7.81 7.01
C LYS A 120 -4.95 -7.83 5.49
N SER A 121 -4.80 -6.64 4.89
CA SER A 121 -4.90 -6.46 3.44
C SER A 121 -3.73 -7.09 2.70
N ASP A 122 -2.52 -6.89 3.19
CA ASP A 122 -1.31 -7.38 2.53
C ASP A 122 -1.11 -8.89 2.77
N ALA A 123 -1.56 -9.40 3.92
CA ALA A 123 -1.64 -10.84 4.20
C ALA A 123 -2.82 -11.56 3.52
N ALA A 124 -3.73 -10.81 2.87
CA ALA A 124 -4.96 -11.32 2.25
C ALA A 124 -5.87 -12.12 3.20
N GLU A 125 -5.90 -11.76 4.48
CA GLU A 125 -6.66 -12.44 5.53
C GLU A 125 -8.13 -11.98 5.60
N PHE A 126 -8.85 -12.04 4.48
CA PHE A 126 -10.24 -11.58 4.39
C PHE A 126 -11.26 -12.69 4.61
N SER A 127 -12.38 -12.34 5.25
CA SER A 127 -13.58 -13.18 5.21
C SER A 127 -14.27 -13.09 3.85
N ILE A 128 -15.12 -14.08 3.53
CA ILE A 128 -15.93 -14.06 2.30
C ILE A 128 -16.81 -12.81 2.23
N GLU A 129 -17.39 -12.39 3.37
CA GLU A 129 -18.23 -11.20 3.43
C GLU A 129 -17.44 -9.94 3.06
N GLU A 130 -16.21 -9.80 3.58
CA GLU A 130 -15.36 -8.64 3.27
C GLU A 130 -14.91 -8.61 1.81
N ILE A 131 -14.74 -9.77 1.19
CA ILE A 131 -14.43 -9.88 -0.25
C ILE A 131 -15.65 -9.47 -1.08
N LEU A 132 -16.83 -9.96 -0.73
CA LEU A 132 -18.05 -9.76 -1.53
C LEU A 132 -18.68 -8.38 -1.32
N GLU A 133 -18.63 -7.87 -0.10
CA GLU A 133 -19.28 -6.64 0.38
C GLU A 133 -18.28 -5.76 1.17
N PRO A 134 -17.18 -5.32 0.54
CA PRO A 134 -16.13 -4.56 1.20
C PRO A 134 -16.64 -3.20 1.69
N LYS A 135 -16.22 -2.81 2.89
CA LYS A 135 -16.54 -1.53 3.54
C LYS A 135 -15.31 -0.94 4.21
N GLY A 136 -15.37 0.35 4.54
CA GLY A 136 -14.32 1.04 5.29
C GLY A 136 -12.94 0.82 4.68
N TRP A 137 -11.98 0.40 5.50
CA TRP A 137 -10.59 0.23 5.08
C TRP A 137 -10.41 -0.87 4.04
N VAL A 138 -11.22 -1.94 4.10
CA VAL A 138 -11.18 -3.02 3.10
C VAL A 138 -11.57 -2.48 1.73
N LEU A 139 -12.61 -1.64 1.67
CA LEU A 139 -13.01 -0.98 0.43
C LEU A 139 -11.91 -0.05 -0.07
N LEU A 140 -11.32 0.79 0.80
CA LEU A 140 -10.20 1.65 0.41
C LEU A 140 -9.04 0.84 -0.18
N ASN A 141 -8.67 -0.28 0.46
CA ASN A 141 -7.65 -1.19 -0.04
C ASN A 141 -7.95 -1.65 -1.48
N TYR A 142 -9.17 -2.13 -1.75
CA TYR A 142 -9.54 -2.59 -3.09
C TYR A 142 -9.59 -1.44 -4.12
N LEU A 143 -9.98 -0.24 -3.72
CA LEU A 143 -9.97 0.93 -4.62
C LEU A 143 -8.55 1.35 -5.00
N MET A 144 -7.60 1.22 -4.07
CA MET A 144 -6.19 1.58 -4.30
C MET A 144 -5.41 0.48 -5.03
N ASP A 145 -5.88 -0.77 -4.97
CA ASP A 145 -5.24 -1.87 -5.66
C ASP A 145 -5.37 -1.74 -7.19
N SER A 146 -4.24 -1.51 -7.85
CA SER A 146 -4.17 -1.46 -9.32
C SER A 146 -4.71 -2.73 -10.00
N ARG A 147 -4.72 -3.88 -9.31
CA ARG A 147 -5.23 -5.17 -9.79
C ARG A 147 -6.76 -5.19 -9.88
N THR A 148 -7.46 -4.38 -9.09
CA THR A 148 -8.91 -4.13 -9.24
C THR A 148 -9.23 -3.52 -10.60
N GLY A 149 -8.26 -2.80 -11.19
CA GLY A 149 -8.34 -2.37 -12.58
C GLY A 149 -9.12 -1.08 -12.83
N LEU A 150 -9.48 -0.33 -11.78
CA LEU A 150 -10.20 0.95 -11.92
C LEU A 150 -9.45 1.96 -12.79
N GLY A 151 -8.12 1.95 -12.79
CA GLY A 151 -7.32 2.86 -13.62
C GLY A 151 -7.50 2.68 -15.14
N ARG A 152 -8.18 1.62 -15.60
CA ARG A 152 -8.55 1.44 -17.01
C ARG A 152 -9.62 2.43 -17.47
N PHE A 153 -10.40 2.94 -16.53
CA PHE A 153 -11.43 3.94 -16.76
C PHE A 153 -10.80 5.32 -16.61
N ARG A 154 -10.85 6.13 -17.68
CA ARG A 154 -10.14 7.42 -17.77
C ARG A 154 -11.02 8.62 -17.39
N GLU A 155 -12.08 8.38 -16.64
CA GLU A 155 -13.16 9.35 -16.41
C GLU A 155 -13.12 9.99 -15.02
N PHE A 156 -12.10 9.68 -14.23
CA PHE A 156 -11.91 10.28 -12.90
C PHE A 156 -11.42 11.73 -12.98
N ARG A 157 -11.89 12.56 -12.05
CA ARG A 157 -11.51 13.99 -11.98
C ARG A 157 -10.01 14.18 -11.75
N ILE A 158 -9.42 13.34 -10.92
CA ILE A 158 -7.99 13.33 -10.61
C ILE A 158 -7.36 11.97 -10.91
N SER A 159 -6.06 11.97 -11.22
CA SER A 159 -5.30 10.73 -11.39
C SER A 159 -5.20 9.95 -10.08
N ASN A 160 -5.02 8.62 -10.15
CA ASN A 160 -4.74 7.82 -8.96
C ASN A 160 -3.46 8.28 -8.24
N TYR A 161 -2.47 8.81 -8.97
CA TYR A 161 -1.26 9.36 -8.35
C TYR A 161 -1.59 10.57 -7.47
N GLN A 162 -2.38 11.51 -7.98
CA GLN A 162 -2.81 12.68 -7.21
C GLN A 162 -3.69 12.26 -6.03
N LEU A 163 -4.62 11.33 -6.24
CA LEU A 163 -5.46 10.81 -5.17
C LEU A 163 -4.63 10.21 -4.04
N MET A 164 -3.60 9.40 -4.35
CA MET A 164 -2.71 8.82 -3.34
C MET A 164 -1.99 9.90 -2.53
N LEU A 165 -1.52 10.98 -3.18
CA LEU A 165 -0.91 12.11 -2.48
C LEU A 165 -1.90 12.82 -1.55
N ASP A 166 -3.13 13.01 -2.01
CA ASP A 166 -4.19 13.66 -1.23
C ASP A 166 -4.59 12.79 -0.03
N LEU A 167 -4.72 11.47 -0.22
CA LEU A 167 -5.09 10.50 0.82
C LEU A 167 -4.10 10.47 1.99
N ILE A 168 -2.80 10.67 1.75
CA ILE A 168 -1.79 10.76 2.83
C ILE A 168 -2.15 11.87 3.83
N ASN A 169 -2.74 12.97 3.36
CA ASN A 169 -3.15 14.08 4.20
C ASN A 169 -4.54 13.86 4.81
N TYR A 170 -5.48 13.31 4.04
CA TYR A 170 -6.84 13.07 4.51
C TYR A 170 -6.90 12.01 5.60
N VAL A 171 -6.28 10.85 5.39
CA VAL A 171 -6.30 9.70 6.33
C VAL A 171 -5.76 10.08 7.71
N ARG A 172 -4.81 11.02 7.78
CA ARG A 172 -4.24 11.48 9.05
C ARG A 172 -5.24 12.21 9.95
N ASN A 173 -6.21 12.89 9.35
CA ASN A 173 -7.08 13.85 10.04
C ASN A 173 -8.57 13.50 9.96
N HIS A 174 -8.93 12.42 9.27
CA HIS A 174 -10.31 12.03 9.00
C HIS A 174 -10.49 10.55 9.29
N THR A 175 -11.71 10.19 9.70
CA THR A 175 -12.15 8.80 9.78
C THR A 175 -12.24 8.19 8.37
N ILE A 176 -12.26 6.85 8.31
CA ILE A 176 -12.37 6.14 7.04
C ILE A 176 -13.68 6.45 6.30
N ASP A 177 -14.78 6.66 7.03
CA ASP A 177 -16.07 7.01 6.44
C ASP A 177 -16.03 8.41 5.79
N GLU A 178 -15.37 9.37 6.45
CA GLU A 178 -15.13 10.71 5.89
C GLU A 178 -14.21 10.67 4.66
N VAL A 179 -13.16 9.84 4.68
CA VAL A 179 -12.28 9.62 3.53
C VAL A 179 -13.07 9.05 2.35
N LEU A 180 -13.90 8.02 2.57
CA LEU A 180 -14.72 7.42 1.51
C LEU A 180 -15.83 8.37 1.00
N ALA A 181 -16.20 9.37 1.79
CA ALA A 181 -17.16 10.41 1.40
C ALA A 181 -16.54 11.55 0.58
N LEU A 182 -15.21 11.61 0.41
CA LEU A 182 -14.56 12.59 -0.46
C LEU A 182 -15.05 12.46 -1.91
N PRO A 183 -15.28 13.57 -2.65
CA PRO A 183 -15.81 13.50 -4.01
C PRO A 183 -15.04 12.55 -4.94
N ASP A 184 -13.70 12.61 -4.92
CA ASP A 184 -12.84 11.74 -5.75
C ASP A 184 -12.85 10.27 -5.31
N MET A 185 -13.25 9.99 -4.07
CA MET A 185 -13.47 8.64 -3.57
C MET A 185 -14.86 8.13 -3.94
N VAL A 186 -15.89 8.97 -3.82
CA VAL A 186 -17.27 8.62 -4.18
C VAL A 186 -17.38 8.22 -5.66
N GLU A 187 -16.71 8.92 -6.58
CA GLU A 187 -16.70 8.53 -8.00
C GLU A 187 -16.10 7.13 -8.21
N ARG A 188 -15.06 6.77 -7.45
CA ARG A 188 -14.38 5.47 -7.51
C ARG A 188 -15.19 4.36 -6.86
N VAL A 189 -15.79 4.64 -5.70
CA VAL A 189 -16.71 3.74 -5.00
C VAL A 189 -17.89 3.39 -5.89
N THR A 190 -18.50 4.40 -6.52
CA THR A 190 -19.63 4.21 -7.43
C THR A 190 -19.25 3.29 -8.58
N LEU A 191 -18.15 3.59 -9.29
CA LEU A 191 -17.69 2.77 -10.41
C LEU A 191 -17.31 1.35 -9.96
N TYR A 192 -16.68 1.19 -8.80
CA TYR A 192 -16.34 -0.10 -8.24
C TYR A 192 -17.58 -0.99 -8.10
N PHE A 193 -18.63 -0.50 -7.46
CA PHE A 193 -19.85 -1.28 -7.24
C PHE A 193 -20.65 -1.51 -8.53
N GLU A 194 -20.68 -0.54 -9.46
CA GLU A 194 -21.28 -0.75 -10.80
C GLU A 194 -20.63 -1.89 -11.58
N HIS A 195 -19.33 -2.12 -11.37
CA HIS A 195 -18.58 -3.20 -12.01
C HIS A 195 -18.56 -4.49 -11.18
N ALA A 196 -18.65 -4.41 -9.85
CA ALA A 196 -18.61 -5.57 -8.96
C ALA A 196 -19.71 -6.58 -9.30
N ASP A 197 -20.96 -6.13 -9.47
CA ASP A 197 -22.08 -7.02 -9.80
C ASP A 197 -21.94 -7.65 -11.20
N LYS A 198 -21.47 -6.87 -12.17
CA LYS A 198 -21.20 -7.36 -13.53
C LYS A 198 -20.07 -8.39 -13.55
N ALA A 199 -19.04 -8.18 -12.72
CA ALA A 199 -17.94 -9.12 -12.56
C ALA A 199 -18.41 -10.41 -11.89
N LYS A 200 -19.22 -10.33 -10.82
CA LYS A 200 -19.86 -11.48 -10.15
C LYS A 200 -20.68 -12.30 -11.15
N GLU A 201 -21.54 -11.65 -11.94
CA GLU A 201 -22.34 -12.29 -13.00
C GLU A 201 -21.45 -12.98 -14.04
N GLN A 202 -20.45 -12.26 -14.56
CA GLN A 202 -19.56 -12.79 -15.58
C GLN A 202 -18.78 -14.01 -15.08
N LEU A 203 -18.26 -13.97 -13.84
CA LEU A 203 -17.56 -15.09 -13.24
C LEU A 203 -18.50 -16.30 -13.12
N GLN A 204 -19.72 -16.12 -12.61
CA GLN A 204 -20.68 -17.23 -12.51
C GLN A 204 -21.05 -17.83 -13.86
N ARG A 205 -21.23 -16.99 -14.89
CA ARG A 205 -21.61 -17.45 -16.24
C ARG A 205 -20.45 -18.09 -17.01
N CYS A 206 -19.23 -17.62 -16.82
CA CYS A 206 -18.06 -18.04 -17.62
C CYS A 206 -17.19 -19.09 -16.93
N THR A 207 -17.45 -19.44 -15.68
CA THR A 207 -16.65 -20.40 -14.91
C THR A 207 -17.28 -21.80 -14.96
N THR A 208 -16.46 -22.83 -15.14
CA THR A 208 -16.90 -24.23 -15.04
C THR A 208 -16.01 -24.96 -14.05
N VAL A 209 -16.61 -25.51 -12.99
CA VAL A 209 -15.86 -26.20 -11.95
C VAL A 209 -15.50 -27.61 -12.40
N HIS A 210 -14.21 -27.93 -12.39
CA HIS A 210 -13.66 -29.26 -12.63
C HIS A 210 -12.96 -29.77 -11.36
N GLY A 211 -13.71 -30.49 -10.52
CA GLY A 211 -13.19 -30.99 -9.25
C GLY A 211 -12.86 -29.85 -8.28
N ASN A 212 -11.57 -29.67 -7.99
CA ASN A 212 -11.07 -28.63 -7.07
C ASN A 212 -10.61 -27.34 -7.76
N LEU A 213 -10.82 -27.21 -9.08
CA LEU A 213 -10.45 -26.05 -9.86
C LEU A 213 -11.69 -25.44 -10.51
N ALA A 214 -11.80 -24.11 -10.43
CA ALA A 214 -12.80 -23.30 -11.10
C ALA A 214 -12.17 -22.61 -12.32
#